data_AF-A0A8T5L357-F1
#
_entry.id   AF-A0A8T5L357-F1
#
_cell.length_a   1.000
_cell.length_b   1.000
_cell.length_c   1.000
_cell.angle_alpha   90.00
_cell.angle_beta   90.00
_cell.angle_gamma   90.00
#
_symmetry.space_group_name_H-M   'P 1'
#
loop_
_entity.id
_entity.type
_entity.pdbx_description
1 polymer ?
#
loop_
_entity_poly.entity_id
_entity_poly.type
_entity_poly.pdbx_seq_one_letter_code
_entity_poly.pdbx_strand_id
1 'polypeptide(L)'
;MFGTNPIGIGLPTEPVIDFDFATSKRTWGEVRVAAALGTDVPKEAFLKKDGSFATKPDEAYSAVPFGGYKGSAICLLVEILTGALVGIAKDAVGDYRTTLRGAVVIAIDASVFTSGFGAAVSSLLEDVRKEARVPGERSEKKRKELVEKGEVEVDEGIWKEIEEIS
;
A
#
# COMPACT_ATOMS: atom_id res chain seq x y z
N MET A 1 1.59 -16.98 3.00
CA MET A 1 3.02 -16.85 2.63
C MET A 1 3.19 -15.44 2.09
N PHE A 2 3.60 -14.51 2.96
CA PHE A 2 3.59 -13.04 2.80
C PHE A 2 2.24 -12.36 2.54
N GLY A 3 2.03 -11.20 3.17
CA GLY A 3 0.92 -10.30 2.91
C GLY A 3 1.26 -9.31 1.79
N THR A 4 0.51 -8.20 1.72
CA THR A 4 0.80 -7.10 0.79
C THR A 4 1.96 -6.21 1.25
N ASN A 5 2.40 -6.37 2.50
CA ASN A 5 3.58 -5.74 3.15
C ASN A 5 3.96 -4.38 2.55
N PRO A 6 3.19 -3.31 2.82
CA PRO A 6 3.36 -2.02 2.16
C PRO A 6 4.56 -1.24 2.69
N ILE A 7 5.04 -0.30 1.86
CA ILE A 7 6.09 0.67 2.19
C ILE A 7 5.56 2.08 1.90
N GLY A 8 5.60 2.94 2.91
CA GLY A 8 5.29 4.37 2.81
C GLY A 8 6.57 5.21 2.95
N ILE A 9 6.77 6.19 2.09
CA ILE A 9 7.89 7.14 2.13
C ILE A 9 7.34 8.55 1.91
N GLY A 10 7.54 9.44 2.88
CA GLY A 10 7.21 10.86 2.74
C GLY A 10 8.46 11.71 2.52
N LEU A 11 8.36 12.71 1.64
CA LEU A 11 9.43 13.68 1.39
C LEU A 11 9.04 15.08 1.91
N PRO A 12 9.99 15.85 2.46
CA PRO A 12 9.76 17.21 2.95
C PRO A 12 9.71 18.22 1.78
N THR A 13 8.72 18.09 0.92
CA THR A 13 8.45 18.99 -0.22
C THR A 13 7.16 19.78 0.01
N GLU A 14 6.97 20.86 -0.76
CA GLU A 14 5.70 21.59 -0.80
C GLU A 14 5.16 21.59 -2.25
N PRO A 15 4.01 20.95 -2.53
CA PRO A 15 3.24 20.12 -1.61
C PRO A 15 4.00 18.83 -1.22
N VAL A 16 3.58 18.19 -0.12
CA VAL A 16 4.18 16.92 0.34
C VAL A 16 4.01 15.87 -0.74
N ILE A 17 5.12 15.22 -1.08
CA ILE A 17 5.15 14.06 -1.98
C ILE A 17 5.35 12.81 -1.15
N ASP A 18 4.47 11.85 -1.36
CA ASP A 18 4.49 10.55 -0.73
C ASP A 18 4.54 9.43 -1.78
N PHE A 19 5.19 8.33 -1.39
CA PHE A 19 5.17 7.07 -2.11
C PHE A 19 4.53 6.06 -1.18
N ASP A 20 3.39 5.50 -1.59
CA ASP A 20 2.73 4.41 -0.89
C ASP A 20 2.45 3.29 -1.89
N PHE A 21 3.02 2.12 -1.62
CA PHE A 21 2.82 0.95 -2.45
C PHE A 21 2.91 -0.35 -1.65
N ALA A 22 2.11 -1.32 -2.07
CA ALA A 22 2.23 -2.69 -1.63
C ALA A 22 3.45 -3.35 -2.28
N THR A 23 4.07 -4.30 -1.59
CA THR A 23 5.09 -5.19 -2.19
C THR A 23 4.47 -6.33 -3.02
N SER A 24 3.14 -6.39 -3.08
CA SER A 24 2.37 -7.25 -3.97
C SER A 24 2.01 -6.56 -5.30
N LYS A 25 1.78 -7.37 -6.34
CA LYS A 25 1.34 -6.93 -7.67
C LYS A 25 -0.03 -6.25 -7.65
N ARG A 26 -0.89 -6.64 -6.70
CA ARG A 26 -2.27 -6.19 -6.50
C ARG A 26 -2.61 -6.12 -5.01
N THR A 27 -3.67 -5.39 -4.66
CA THR A 27 -4.02 -5.17 -3.25
C THR A 27 -4.95 -6.27 -2.74
N TRP A 28 -4.88 -6.60 -1.44
CA TRP A 28 -5.83 -7.56 -0.86
C TRP A 28 -7.28 -7.04 -0.85
N GLY A 29 -7.46 -5.72 -0.96
CA GLY A 29 -8.77 -5.09 -1.14
C GLY A 29 -9.48 -5.58 -2.41
N GLU A 30 -8.75 -5.88 -3.48
CA GLU A 30 -9.34 -6.41 -4.72
C GLU A 30 -9.93 -7.82 -4.53
N VAL A 31 -9.35 -8.65 -3.65
CA VAL A 31 -9.95 -9.96 -3.28
C VAL A 31 -11.27 -9.75 -2.56
N ARG A 32 -11.34 -8.77 -1.66
CA ARG A 32 -12.57 -8.45 -0.91
C ARG A 32 -13.67 -7.91 -1.83
N VAL A 33 -13.32 -7.03 -2.76
CA VAL A 33 -14.26 -6.51 -3.77
C VAL A 33 -14.73 -7.64 -4.68
N ALA A 34 -13.85 -8.52 -5.15
CA ALA A 34 -14.23 -9.67 -5.96
C ALA A 34 -15.18 -10.62 -5.22
N ALA A 35 -14.94 -10.88 -3.93
CA ALA A 35 -15.83 -11.66 -3.07
C ALA A 35 -17.21 -11.01 -2.93
N ALA A 36 -17.27 -9.70 -2.68
CA ALA A 36 -18.53 -8.96 -2.51
C ALA A 36 -19.34 -8.92 -3.81
N LEU A 37 -18.68 -8.78 -4.96
CA LEU A 37 -19.33 -8.69 -6.28
C LEU A 37 -19.54 -10.06 -6.96
N GLY A 38 -19.05 -11.15 -6.37
CA GLY A 38 -19.09 -12.48 -7.00
C GLY A 38 -18.27 -12.57 -8.29
N THR A 39 -17.22 -11.75 -8.44
CA THR A 39 -16.36 -11.69 -9.63
C THR A 39 -15.02 -12.41 -9.42
N ASP A 40 -14.26 -12.60 -10.51
CA ASP A 40 -12.94 -13.21 -10.46
C ASP A 40 -11.88 -12.24 -9.90
N VAL A 41 -10.87 -12.78 -9.22
CA VAL A 41 -9.70 -11.98 -8.85
C VAL A 41 -8.83 -11.67 -10.08
N PRO A 42 -8.05 -10.58 -10.06
CA PRO A 42 -7.12 -10.28 -11.14
C PRO A 42 -6.21 -11.46 -11.49
N LYS A 43 -6.04 -11.73 -12.79
CA LYS A 43 -5.19 -12.82 -13.28
C LYS A 43 -3.76 -12.71 -12.76
N GLU A 44 -3.21 -13.84 -12.34
CA GLU A 44 -1.81 -13.96 -11.89
C GLU A 44 -1.43 -12.96 -10.79
N ALA A 45 -2.37 -12.61 -9.91
CA ALA A 45 -2.17 -11.67 -8.82
C ALA A 45 -2.18 -12.33 -7.45
N PHE A 46 -2.82 -13.50 -7.33
CA PHE A 46 -2.97 -14.24 -6.09
C PHE A 46 -2.66 -15.71 -6.32
N LEU A 47 -2.15 -16.37 -5.28
CA LEU A 47 -1.80 -17.79 -5.28
C LEU A 47 -2.75 -18.56 -4.36
N LYS A 48 -3.06 -19.80 -4.75
CA LYS A 48 -3.69 -20.81 -3.90
C LYS A 48 -2.66 -21.39 -2.92
N LYS A 49 -3.11 -22.22 -1.98
CA LYS A 49 -2.23 -22.92 -1.02
C LYS A 49 -1.19 -23.83 -1.69
N ASP A 50 -1.50 -24.37 -2.87
CA ASP A 50 -0.61 -25.24 -3.66
C ASP A 50 0.39 -24.46 -4.52
N GLY A 51 0.33 -23.12 -4.51
CA GLY A 51 1.20 -22.25 -5.31
C GLY A 51 0.74 -22.00 -6.75
N SER A 52 -0.39 -22.57 -7.19
CA SER A 52 -1.02 -22.21 -8.46
C SER A 52 -1.74 -20.85 -8.37
N PHE A 53 -2.06 -20.22 -9.49
CA PHE A 53 -2.78 -18.94 -9.48
C PHE A 53 -4.25 -19.12 -9.10
N ALA A 54 -4.73 -18.27 -8.20
CA ALA A 54 -6.15 -18.17 -7.84
C ALA A 54 -6.94 -17.47 -8.95
N THR A 55 -8.16 -17.94 -9.20
CA THR A 55 -9.14 -17.28 -10.08
C THR A 55 -10.34 -16.77 -9.28
N LYS A 56 -10.72 -17.51 -8.22
CA LYS A 56 -11.81 -17.11 -7.33
C LYS A 56 -11.27 -16.50 -6.02
N PRO A 57 -12.01 -15.58 -5.40
CA PRO A 57 -11.55 -14.88 -4.20
C PRO A 57 -11.34 -15.80 -2.98
N ASP A 58 -12.13 -16.87 -2.85
CA ASP A 58 -12.01 -17.88 -1.79
C ASP A 58 -10.77 -18.79 -1.95
N GLU A 59 -10.22 -18.88 -3.17
CA GLU A 59 -8.97 -19.59 -3.43
C GLU A 59 -7.72 -18.78 -3.05
N ALA A 60 -7.84 -17.46 -2.89
CA ALA A 60 -6.71 -16.56 -2.69
C ALA A 60 -6.09 -16.76 -1.29
N TYR A 61 -4.88 -17.32 -1.27
CA TYR A 61 -4.11 -17.59 -0.05
C TYR A 61 -2.94 -16.63 0.17
N SER A 62 -2.34 -16.13 -0.91
CA SER A 62 -1.19 -15.22 -0.86
C SER A 62 -1.23 -14.26 -2.05
N ALA A 63 -0.70 -13.05 -1.88
CA ALA A 63 -0.53 -12.10 -2.97
C ALA A 63 0.81 -12.34 -3.68
N VAL A 64 0.79 -12.31 -5.01
CA VAL A 64 2.01 -12.41 -5.82
C VAL A 64 2.84 -11.13 -5.67
N PRO A 65 4.14 -11.21 -5.31
CA PRO A 65 4.99 -10.02 -5.21
C PRO A 65 5.15 -9.28 -6.56
N PHE A 66 5.29 -7.96 -6.53
CA PHE A 66 5.63 -7.21 -7.75
C PHE A 66 7.04 -7.58 -8.23
N GLY A 67 7.33 -7.45 -9.53
CA GLY A 67 8.71 -7.63 -10.03
C GLY A 67 9.34 -8.99 -9.76
N GLY A 68 8.55 -10.04 -9.49
CA GLY A 68 9.02 -11.41 -9.27
C GLY A 68 9.91 -11.55 -8.04
N TYR A 69 11.07 -12.19 -8.21
CA TYR A 69 11.99 -12.48 -7.09
C TYR A 69 12.51 -11.22 -6.38
N LYS A 70 12.57 -10.06 -7.07
CA LYS A 70 13.01 -8.79 -6.47
C LYS A 70 11.98 -8.23 -5.50
N GLY A 71 10.70 -8.17 -5.87
CA GLY A 71 9.67 -7.74 -4.93
C GLY A 71 9.43 -8.77 -3.84
N SER A 72 9.67 -10.07 -4.09
CA SER A 72 9.68 -11.09 -3.04
C SER A 72 10.77 -10.81 -1.99
N ALA A 73 11.98 -10.44 -2.42
CA ALA A 73 13.05 -10.05 -1.51
C ALA A 73 12.69 -8.80 -0.68
N ILE A 74 12.08 -7.78 -1.29
CA ILE A 74 11.61 -6.59 -0.59
C ILE A 74 10.49 -6.95 0.40
N CYS A 75 9.53 -7.78 0.00
CA CYS A 75 8.42 -8.23 0.83
C CYS A 75 8.91 -8.97 2.09
N LEU A 76 9.91 -9.84 1.93
CA LEU A 76 10.58 -10.51 3.04
C LEU A 76 11.33 -9.54 3.95
N LEU A 77 12.02 -8.55 3.39
CA LEU A 77 12.69 -7.51 4.19
C LEU A 77 11.68 -6.75 5.06
N VAL A 78 10.53 -6.35 4.48
CA VAL A 78 9.46 -5.69 5.25
C VAL A 78 8.97 -6.61 6.37
N GLU A 79 8.71 -7.89 6.09
CA GLU A 79 8.28 -8.86 7.11
C GLU A 79 9.30 -9.01 8.25
N ILE A 80 10.59 -8.99 7.94
CA ILE A 80 11.65 -9.05 8.95
C ILE A 80 11.65 -7.79 9.82
N LEU A 81 11.52 -6.62 9.21
CA LEU A 81 11.49 -5.34 9.93
C LEU A 81 10.22 -5.18 10.78
N THR A 82 9.06 -5.53 10.24
CA THR A 82 7.77 -5.28 10.91
C THR A 82 7.25 -6.46 11.72
N GLY A 83 7.80 -7.66 11.55
CA GLY A 83 7.48 -8.83 12.35
C GLY A 83 8.61 -9.19 13.31
N ALA A 84 9.69 -9.72 12.77
CA ALA A 84 10.78 -10.30 13.56
C ALA A 84 11.49 -9.26 14.46
N LEU A 85 11.84 -8.10 13.92
CA LEU A 85 12.55 -7.04 14.66
C LEU A 85 11.73 -6.51 15.84
N VAL A 86 10.41 -6.39 15.69
CA VAL A 86 9.52 -5.88 16.74
C VAL A 86 8.94 -6.99 17.63
N GLY A 87 9.38 -8.24 17.44
CA GLY A 87 9.02 -9.38 18.29
C GLY A 87 7.61 -9.95 18.04
N ILE A 88 7.01 -9.72 16.86
CA ILE A 88 5.71 -10.29 16.51
C ILE A 88 5.92 -11.62 15.79
N ALA A 89 5.32 -12.69 16.33
CA ALA A 89 5.46 -14.04 15.82
C ALA A 89 4.87 -14.18 14.41
N LYS A 90 5.52 -15.02 13.60
CA LYS A 90 5.18 -15.36 12.21
C LYS A 90 3.74 -15.87 12.01
N ASP A 91 3.11 -16.38 13.07
CA ASP A 91 1.78 -16.97 13.04
C ASP A 91 0.64 -15.94 12.97
N ALA A 92 0.98 -14.67 12.75
CA ALA A 92 0.03 -13.58 12.54
C ALA A 92 -0.68 -13.61 11.16
N VAL A 93 -0.91 -14.79 10.58
CA VAL A 93 -1.77 -14.96 9.40
C VAL A 93 -3.18 -15.30 9.89
N GLY A 94 -3.94 -14.26 10.22
CA GLY A 94 -5.34 -14.35 10.67
C GLY A 94 -6.17 -13.17 10.19
N ASP A 95 -7.40 -13.04 10.71
CA ASP A 95 -8.25 -11.87 10.46
C ASP A 95 -7.47 -10.60 10.85
N TYR A 96 -7.37 -9.65 9.92
CA TYR A 96 -6.68 -8.39 10.13
C TYR A 96 -7.18 -7.62 11.36
N ARG A 97 -8.39 -7.92 11.83
CA ARG A 97 -8.99 -7.36 13.06
C ARG A 97 -8.47 -7.99 14.35
N THR A 98 -8.02 -9.24 14.31
CA THR A 98 -7.67 -10.01 15.51
C THR A 98 -6.19 -10.35 15.60
N THR A 99 -5.43 -10.08 14.54
CA THR A 99 -4.02 -10.46 14.48
C THR A 99 -3.10 -9.29 14.78
N LEU A 100 -2.16 -9.49 15.70
CA LEU A 100 -1.12 -8.51 16.02
C LEU A 100 -0.25 -8.25 14.79
N ARG A 101 -0.06 -6.98 14.45
CA ARG A 101 0.78 -6.52 13.34
C ARG A 101 1.77 -5.50 13.87
N GLY A 102 2.99 -5.58 13.36
CA GLY A 102 4.00 -4.59 13.68
C GLY A 102 4.18 -3.59 12.57
N ALA A 103 4.83 -2.49 12.93
CA ALA A 103 5.23 -1.45 12.02
C ALA A 103 6.60 -0.93 12.46
N VAL A 104 7.35 -0.45 11.47
CA VAL A 104 8.60 0.26 11.71
C VAL A 104 8.45 1.63 11.08
N VAL A 105 8.83 2.66 11.83
CA VAL A 105 8.90 4.04 11.36
C VAL A 105 10.35 4.48 11.41
N ILE A 106 10.84 5.01 10.30
CA ILE A 106 12.19 5.55 10.17
C ILE A 106 12.07 7.02 9.81
N ALA A 107 12.69 7.89 10.61
CA ALA A 107 12.80 9.32 10.34
C ALA A 107 14.28 9.67 10.14
N ILE A 108 14.57 10.42 9.07
CA ILE A 108 15.92 10.84 8.72
C ILE A 108 15.94 12.37 8.70
N ASP A 109 16.77 12.98 9.55
CA ASP A 109 17.05 14.40 9.48
C ASP A 109 18.06 14.68 8.36
N ALA A 110 17.55 15.18 7.22
CA ALA A 110 18.37 15.49 6.06
C ALA A 110 19.40 16.59 6.33
N SER A 111 19.15 17.49 7.29
CA SER A 111 20.03 18.62 7.60
C SER A 111 21.39 18.18 8.15
N VAL A 112 21.45 16.97 8.73
CA VAL A 112 22.70 16.33 9.19
C VAL A 112 23.63 16.00 8.02
N PHE A 113 23.08 15.81 6.81
CA PHE A 113 23.85 15.44 5.62
C PHE A 113 24.05 16.61 4.67
N THR A 114 23.01 17.42 4.45
CA THR A 114 23.06 18.55 3.52
C THR A 114 21.97 19.59 3.82
N SER A 115 22.29 20.86 3.63
CA SER A 115 21.31 21.95 3.68
C SER A 115 20.49 22.09 2.40
N GLY A 116 20.93 21.48 1.29
CA GLY A 116 20.31 21.61 -0.03
C GLY A 116 19.26 20.54 -0.39
N PHE A 117 18.87 19.68 0.56
CA PHE A 117 18.06 18.48 0.25
C PHE A 117 16.73 18.83 -0.43
N GLY A 118 15.96 19.76 0.12
CA GLY A 118 14.65 20.14 -0.44
C GLY A 118 14.76 20.68 -1.87
N ALA A 119 15.74 21.54 -2.14
CA ALA A 119 15.96 22.09 -3.49
C ALA A 119 16.36 21.00 -4.50
N ALA A 120 17.22 20.06 -4.09
CA ALA A 120 17.63 18.94 -4.92
C ALA A 120 16.45 18.00 -5.24
N VAL A 121 15.59 17.71 -4.25
CA VAL A 121 14.37 16.93 -4.46
C VAL A 121 13.43 17.66 -5.42
N SER A 122 13.15 18.95 -5.20
CA SER A 122 12.27 19.73 -6.09
C SER A 122 12.76 19.72 -7.54
N SER A 123 14.05 19.94 -7.77
CA SER A 123 14.65 19.90 -9.11
C SER A 123 14.47 18.52 -9.77
N LEU A 124 14.72 17.44 -9.03
CA LEU A 124 14.54 16.08 -9.55
C LEU A 124 13.08 15.81 -9.93
N LEU A 125 12.14 16.23 -9.09
CA LEU A 125 10.71 16.04 -9.36
C LEU A 125 10.24 16.86 -10.56
N GLU A 126 10.77 18.08 -10.76
CA GLU A 126 10.52 18.86 -11.97
C GLU A 126 11.01 18.16 -13.24
N ASP A 127 12.18 17.51 -13.20
CA ASP A 127 12.67 16.73 -14.32
C ASP A 127 11.78 15.53 -14.61
N VAL A 128 11.35 14.78 -13.58
CA VAL A 128 10.41 13.66 -13.75
C VAL A 128 9.09 14.13 -14.36
N ARG A 129 8.55 15.28 -13.92
CA ARG A 129 7.28 15.84 -14.44
C ARG A 129 7.29 16.11 -15.95
N LYS A 130 8.46 16.34 -16.54
CA LYS A 130 8.59 16.57 -17.99
C LYS A 130 8.31 15.29 -18.79
N GLU A 131 8.52 14.12 -18.20
CA GLU A 131 8.45 12.83 -18.87
C GLU A 131 7.35 11.91 -18.33
N ALA A 132 7.00 12.05 -17.05
CA ALA A 132 6.09 11.17 -16.34
C ALA A 132 5.35 11.89 -15.21
N ARG A 133 4.41 11.18 -14.59
CA ARG A 133 3.75 11.66 -13.37
C ARG A 133 4.59 11.32 -12.15
N VAL A 134 4.67 12.24 -11.19
CA VAL A 134 5.28 11.97 -9.89
C VAL A 134 4.27 11.24 -9.00
N PRO A 135 4.64 10.11 -8.36
CA PRO A 135 3.80 9.46 -7.35
C PRO A 135 3.39 10.42 -6.23
N GLY A 136 2.22 10.21 -5.61
CA GLY A 136 1.71 11.10 -4.55
C GLY A 136 0.94 12.33 -5.07
N GLU A 137 1.33 12.93 -6.20
CA GLU A 137 0.69 14.16 -6.71
C GLU A 137 -0.81 14.03 -6.97
N ARG A 138 -1.24 12.87 -7.49
CA ARG A 138 -2.66 12.60 -7.72
C ARG A 138 -3.43 12.58 -6.40
N SER A 139 -2.89 11.91 -5.39
CA SER A 139 -3.51 11.77 -4.08
C SER A 139 -3.62 13.13 -3.40
N GLU A 140 -2.56 13.93 -3.46
CA GLU A 140 -2.53 15.26 -2.88
C GLU A 140 -3.47 16.24 -3.57
N LYS A 141 -3.52 16.24 -4.92
CA LYS A 141 -4.49 17.03 -5.67
C LYS A 141 -5.93 16.66 -5.28
N LYS A 142 -6.24 15.36 -5.24
CA LYS A 142 -7.58 14.88 -4.86
C LYS A 142 -7.92 15.27 -3.42
N ARG A 143 -6.95 15.22 -2.49
CA ARG A 143 -7.13 15.66 -1.10
C ARG A 143 -7.49 17.14 -1.04
N LYS A 144 -6.76 18.01 -1.74
CA LYS A 144 -7.07 19.45 -1.81
C LYS A 144 -8.49 19.70 -2.34
N GLU A 145 -8.84 19.07 -3.46
CA GLU A 145 -10.18 19.18 -4.06
C GLU A 145 -11.29 18.74 -3.08
N LEU A 146 -11.13 17.61 -2.39
CA LEU A 146 -12.11 17.11 -1.42
C LEU A 146 -12.25 18.03 -0.19
N VAL A 147 -11.13 18.56 0.32
CA VAL A 147 -11.13 19.50 1.45
C VAL A 147 -11.83 20.80 1.08
N GLU A 148 -11.56 21.33 -0.12
CA GLU A 148 -12.23 22.54 -0.64
C GLU A 148 -13.72 22.33 -0.87
N LYS A 149 -14.11 21.16 -1.41
CA LYS A 149 -15.51 20.81 -1.66
C LYS A 149 -16.30 20.60 -0.37
N GLY A 150 -15.64 20.13 0.70
CA GLY A 150 -16.27 19.84 1.99
C GLY A 150 -17.14 18.58 2.00
N GLU A 151 -17.07 17.76 0.95
CA GLU A 151 -17.85 16.53 0.80
C GLU A 151 -17.03 15.44 0.11
N VAL A 152 -17.37 14.17 0.39
CA VAL A 152 -16.76 13.00 -0.23
C VAL A 152 -17.86 12.11 -0.82
N GLU A 153 -17.60 11.57 -2.00
CA GLU A 153 -18.49 10.60 -2.63
C GLU A 153 -18.30 9.23 -1.99
N VAL A 154 -19.41 8.60 -1.60
CA VAL A 154 -19.45 7.28 -0.96
C VAL A 154 -20.46 6.42 -1.71
N ASP A 155 -20.12 5.16 -1.94
CA ASP A 155 -21.05 4.18 -2.51
C ASP A 155 -22.27 3.99 -1.59
N GLU A 156 -23.46 3.88 -2.17
CA GLU A 156 -24.71 3.81 -1.40
C GLU A 156 -24.76 2.56 -0.49
N GLY A 157 -24.18 1.45 -0.91
CA GLY A 157 -24.08 0.24 -0.09
C GLY A 157 -23.19 0.46 1.13
N ILE A 158 -22.02 1.08 0.93
CA ILE A 158 -21.11 1.45 2.03
C ILE A 158 -21.77 2.47 2.96
N TRP A 159 -22.51 3.44 2.42
CA TRP A 159 -23.21 4.43 3.24
C TRP A 159 -24.24 3.76 4.17
N LYS A 160 -25.03 2.80 3.66
CA LYS A 160 -25.96 2.03 4.48
C LYS A 160 -25.27 1.25 5.59
N GLU A 161 -24.14 0.59 5.30
CA GLU A 161 -23.34 -0.11 6.31
C GLU A 161 -22.83 0.84 7.41
N ILE A 162 -22.45 2.08 7.06
CA ILE A 162 -22.01 3.09 8.03
C ILE A 162 -23.18 3.55 8.92
N GLU A 163 -24.36 3.77 8.34
CA GLU A 163 -25.57 4.17 9.06
C GLU A 163 -26.03 3.11 10.07
N GLU A 164 -25.83 1.82 9.77
CA GLU A 164 -26.19 0.71 10.68
C GLU A 164 -25.30 0.61 11.94
N ILE A 165 -24.09 1.20 11.91
CA ILE A 165 -23.12 1.13 13.01
C ILE A 165 -23.08 2.45 13.83
N SER A 166 -23.73 3.51 13.34
CA SER A 166 -23.79 4.84 13.97
C SER A 166 -24.90 4.95 15.01
#